data_AF-A0A3C2EDM6-F1
#
_entry.id   AF-A0A3C2EDM6-F1
#
_cell.length_a   1.000
_cell.length_b   1.000
_cell.length_c   1.000
_cell.angle_alpha   90.00
_cell.angle_beta   90.00
_cell.angle_gamma   90.00
#
_symmetry.space_group_name_H-M   'P 1'
#
loop_
_entity.id
_entity.type
_entity.pdbx_description
1 polymer ?
#
loop_
_entity_poly.entity_id
_entity_poly.type
_entity_poly.pdbx_seq_one_letter_code
_entity_poly.pdbx_strand_id
1 'polypeptide(L)'
;RIFLINIVCFVLISTISAQEANLAANYFKEGEFEKAAALYDKLYRQHNYNDYYFTQFYKSLVNLGEFSRCEKEVDAFLKAKPKEIQLFV
;
A
#
# COMPACT_ATOMS: atom_id res chain seq x y z
N ARG A 1 33.71 -17.46 -3.19
CA ARG A 1 32.46 -18.06 -3.70
C ARG A 1 31.28 -17.92 -2.73
N ILE A 2 31.49 -18.05 -1.42
CA ILE A 2 30.46 -17.83 -0.37
C ILE A 2 29.91 -16.38 -0.34
N PHE A 3 30.76 -15.36 -0.61
CA PHE A 3 30.32 -13.96 -0.67
C PHE A 3 29.30 -13.68 -1.78
N LEU A 4 29.41 -14.37 -2.92
CA LEU A 4 28.52 -14.18 -4.08
C LEU A 4 27.12 -14.76 -3.81
N ILE A 5 27.04 -15.85 -3.04
CA ILE A 5 25.78 -16.46 -2.60
C ILE A 5 25.04 -15.57 -1.60
N ASN A 6 25.77 -14.93 -0.66
CA ASN A 6 25.17 -14.04 0.32
C ASN A 6 24.58 -12.76 -0.31
N ILE A 7 25.25 -12.22 -1.34
CA ILE A 7 24.73 -11.07 -2.11
C ILE A 7 23.46 -11.43 -2.87
N VAL A 8 23.41 -12.61 -3.50
CA VAL A 8 22.22 -13.08 -4.23
C VAL A 8 21.02 -13.28 -3.28
N CYS A 9 21.22 -13.88 -2.10
CA CYS A 9 20.15 -14.04 -1.11
C CYS A 9 19.59 -12.70 -0.61
N PHE A 10 20.43 -11.68 -0.44
CA PHE A 10 19.97 -10.37 0.04
C PHE A 10 19.07 -9.66 -1.00
N VAL A 11 19.39 -9.78 -2.30
CA VAL A 11 18.61 -9.16 -3.38
C VAL A 11 17.20 -9.75 -3.49
N LEU A 12 17.04 -11.06 -3.26
CA LEU A 12 15.74 -11.75 -3.36
C LEU A 12 14.72 -11.28 -2.32
N ILE A 13 15.16 -10.81 -1.15
CA ILE A 13 14.26 -10.35 -0.09
C ILE A 13 13.65 -8.99 -0.46
N SER A 14 14.44 -8.10 -1.07
CA SER A 14 13.98 -6.79 -1.55
C SER A 14 13.00 -6.87 -2.72
N THR A 15 13.00 -7.93 -3.52
CA THR A 15 12.09 -8.06 -4.68
C THR A 15 10.65 -8.45 -4.30
N ILE A 16 10.44 -9.04 -3.13
CA ILE A 16 9.12 -9.53 -2.69
C ILE A 16 8.12 -8.37 -2.57
N SER A 17 8.54 -7.26 -1.96
CA SER A 17 7.69 -6.06 -1.81
C SER A 17 7.31 -5.43 -3.15
N ALA A 18 8.29 -5.29 -4.06
CA ALA A 18 8.03 -4.74 -5.39
C ALA A 18 7.08 -5.62 -6.20
N GLN A 19 7.13 -6.94 -6.00
CA GLN A 19 6.21 -7.88 -6.63
C GLN A 19 4.79 -7.74 -6.09
N GLU A 20 4.61 -7.57 -4.78
CA GLU A 20 3.30 -7.35 -4.16
C GLU A 20 2.67 -6.02 -4.60
N ALA A 21 3.46 -4.94 -4.72
CA ALA A 21 2.96 -3.65 -5.21
C ALA A 21 2.49 -3.72 -6.66
N ASN A 22 3.20 -4.45 -7.53
CA ASN A 22 2.78 -4.69 -8.91
C ASN A 22 1.51 -5.55 -8.97
N LEU A 23 1.40 -6.57 -8.13
CA LEU A 23 0.20 -7.41 -8.05
C LEU A 23 -1.03 -6.60 -7.62
N ALA A 24 -0.89 -5.76 -6.59
CA ALA A 24 -1.96 -4.86 -6.13
C ALA A 24 -2.42 -3.92 -7.25
N ALA A 25 -1.48 -3.38 -8.04
CA ALA A 25 -1.78 -2.52 -9.17
C ALA A 25 -2.52 -3.26 -10.29
N ASN A 26 -2.22 -4.54 -10.52
CA ASN A 26 -2.93 -5.36 -11.49
C ASN A 26 -4.37 -5.65 -11.04
N TYR A 27 -4.57 -6.05 -9.78
CA TYR A 27 -5.94 -6.22 -9.24
C TYR A 27 -6.75 -4.94 -9.36
N PHE A 28 -6.16 -3.78 -9.09
CA PHE A 28 -6.84 -2.51 -9.26
C PHE A 28 -7.26 -2.27 -10.72
N LYS A 29 -6.37 -2.52 -11.69
CA LYS A 29 -6.65 -2.37 -13.12
C LYS A 29 -7.73 -3.32 -13.63
N GLU A 30 -7.80 -4.52 -13.05
CA GLU A 30 -8.79 -5.55 -13.38
C GLU A 30 -10.15 -5.30 -12.70
N GLY A 31 -10.27 -4.28 -11.85
CA GLY A 31 -11.48 -3.99 -11.09
C GLY A 31 -11.66 -4.87 -9.84
N GLU A 32 -10.66 -5.68 -9.50
CA GLU A 32 -10.63 -6.51 -8.30
C GLU A 32 -10.23 -5.67 -7.06
N PHE A 33 -11.01 -4.63 -6.79
CA PHE A 33 -10.68 -3.61 -5.80
C PHE A 33 -10.55 -4.13 -4.37
N GLU A 34 -11.26 -5.21 -4.01
CA GLU A 34 -11.16 -5.82 -2.68
C GLU A 34 -9.77 -6.41 -2.43
N LYS A 35 -9.24 -7.14 -3.41
CA LYS A 35 -7.87 -7.70 -3.35
C LYS A 35 -6.82 -6.61 -3.41
N ALA A 36 -7.03 -5.61 -4.26
CA ALA A 36 -6.16 -4.44 -4.34
C ALA A 36 -6.09 -3.70 -2.98
N ALA A 37 -7.24 -3.45 -2.35
CA ALA A 37 -7.31 -2.81 -1.04
C ALA A 37 -6.55 -3.61 0.02
N ALA A 38 -6.74 -4.93 0.07
CA ALA A 38 -6.05 -5.79 1.04
C ALA A 38 -4.52 -5.74 0.87
N LEU A 39 -4.01 -5.79 -0.36
CA LEU A 39 -2.57 -5.71 -0.61
C LEU A 39 -2.01 -4.31 -0.33
N TYR A 40 -2.71 -3.24 -0.73
CA TYR A 40 -2.25 -1.88 -0.45
C TYR A 40 -2.25 -1.54 1.03
N ASP A 41 -3.23 -2.01 1.82
CA ASP A 41 -3.21 -1.85 3.29
C ASP A 41 -2.02 -2.60 3.92
N LYS A 42 -1.75 -3.83 3.46
CA LYS A 42 -0.57 -4.59 3.89
C LYS A 42 0.72 -3.83 3.58
N LEU A 43 0.88 -3.35 2.35
CA LEU A 43 2.06 -2.59 1.92
C LEU A 43 2.20 -1.28 2.69
N TYR A 44 1.09 -0.58 2.96
CA TYR A 44 1.07 0.65 3.75
C TYR A 44 1.64 0.40 5.17
N ARG A 45 1.19 -0.66 5.84
CA ARG A 45 1.67 -1.04 7.17
C ARG A 45 3.11 -1.53 7.17
N GLN A 46 3.56 -2.20 6.11
CA GLN A 46 4.93 -2.74 6.00
C GLN A 46 5.98 -1.67 5.62
N HIS A 47 5.60 -0.64 4.87
CA HIS A 47 6.52 0.37 4.34
C HIS A 47 6.47 1.69 5.08
N ASN A 48 6.50 1.63 6.41
CA ASN A 48 6.55 2.80 7.29
C ASN A 48 5.48 3.85 6.95
N TYR A 49 4.26 3.39 6.64
CA TYR A 49 3.12 4.25 6.35
C TYR A 49 3.37 5.19 5.15
N ASN A 50 3.90 4.65 4.05
CA ASN A 50 4.10 5.38 2.80
C ASN A 50 2.76 5.82 2.17
N ASP A 51 2.60 7.13 1.94
CA ASP A 51 1.36 7.77 1.48
C ASP A 51 0.90 7.29 0.11
N TYR A 52 1.83 6.84 -0.73
CA TYR A 52 1.48 6.24 -2.01
C TYR A 52 0.56 5.03 -1.81
N TYR A 53 0.92 4.11 -0.91
CA TYR A 53 0.13 2.91 -0.66
C TYR A 53 -1.20 3.24 0.01
N PHE A 54 -1.22 4.21 0.93
CA PHE A 54 -2.47 4.70 1.51
C PHE A 54 -3.40 5.28 0.45
N THR A 55 -2.87 6.07 -0.48
CA THR A 55 -3.66 6.67 -1.57
C THR A 55 -4.27 5.61 -2.47
N GLN A 56 -3.54 4.55 -2.80
CA GLN A 56 -4.07 3.45 -3.62
C GLN A 56 -5.08 2.59 -2.86
N PHE A 57 -4.84 2.34 -1.57
CA PHE A 57 -5.81 1.71 -0.67
C PHE A 57 -7.12 2.49 -0.60
N TYR A 58 -7.04 3.79 -0.34
CA TYR A 58 -8.16 4.73 -0.34
C TYR A 58 -8.95 4.68 -1.66
N LYS A 59 -8.26 4.77 -2.80
CA LYS A 59 -8.90 4.67 -4.12
C LYS A 59 -9.63 3.34 -4.29
N SER A 60 -9.05 2.24 -3.80
CA SER A 60 -9.66 0.92 -3.89
C SER A 60 -10.94 0.85 -3.06
N LEU A 61 -10.96 1.40 -1.83
CA LEU A 61 -12.15 1.49 -1.00
C LEU A 61 -13.26 2.34 -1.65
N VAL A 62 -12.90 3.47 -2.26
CA VAL A 62 -13.86 4.34 -2.96
C VAL A 62 -14.52 3.60 -4.12
N ASN A 63 -13.75 2.83 -4.90
CA ASN A 63 -14.30 2.02 -6.00
C ASN A 63 -15.18 0.86 -5.52
N LEU A 64 -14.98 0.38 -4.29
CA LEU A 64 -15.86 -0.60 -3.64
C LEU A 64 -17.14 0.03 -3.06
N GLY A 65 -17.20 1.35 -2.92
CA GLY A 65 -18.27 2.05 -2.21
C GLY A 65 -18.17 1.92 -0.68
N GLU A 66 -17.01 1.51 -0.15
CA GLU A 66 -16.76 1.28 1.28
C GLU A 66 -16.47 2.61 2.02
N PHE A 67 -17.34 3.60 1.89
CA PHE A 67 -17.11 4.96 2.38
C PHE A 67 -16.97 5.05 3.90
N SER A 68 -17.74 4.26 4.64
CA SER A 68 -17.65 4.24 6.11
C SER A 68 -16.27 3.78 6.60
N ARG A 69 -15.68 2.80 5.92
CA ARG A 69 -14.31 2.35 6.21
C ARG A 69 -13.30 3.41 5.76
N CYS A 70 -13.53 4.00 4.58
CA CYS A 70 -12.70 5.04 4.02
C CYS A 70 -12.51 6.23 4.98
N GLU A 71 -13.61 6.77 5.51
CA GLU A 71 -13.59 7.90 6.46
C GLU A 71 -12.80 7.57 7.73
N LYS A 72 -13.00 6.37 8.29
CA LYS A 72 -12.28 5.93 9.50
C LYS A 72 -10.78 5.84 9.27
N GLU A 73 -10.36 5.28 8.14
CA GLU A 73 -8.95 5.11 7.81
C GLU A 73 -8.29 6.47 7.49
N VAL A 74 -9.00 7.39 6.83
CA VAL A 74 -8.52 8.76 6.58
C VAL A 74 -8.39 9.55 7.88
N ASP A 75 -9.37 9.49 8.79
CA ASP A 75 -9.28 10.15 10.09
C ASP A 75 -8.08 9.62 10.90
N ALA A 76 -7.86 8.30 10.90
CA ALA A 76 -6.68 7.70 11.52
C ALA A 76 -5.36 8.17 10.87
N PHE A 77 -5.32 8.22 9.53
CA PHE A 77 -4.17 8.72 8.77
C PHE A 77 -3.83 10.16 9.12
N LEU A 78 -4.82 11.07 9.14
CA LEU A 78 -4.63 12.49 9.43
C LEU A 78 -4.19 12.72 10.88
N LYS A 79 -4.71 11.93 11.83
CA LYS A 79 -4.28 11.96 13.23
C LYS A 79 -2.82 11.52 13.39
N ALA A 80 -2.38 10.54 12.62
CA ALA A 80 -0.99 10.09 12.60
C ALA A 80 -0.05 11.11 11.93
N LYS A 81 -0.57 11.89 10.96
CA LYS A 81 0.18 12.87 10.18
C LYS A 81 -0.44 14.27 10.20
N PRO A 82 -0.46 14.96 11.35
CA PRO A 82 -1.13 16.26 11.47
C PRO A 82 -0.54 17.38 10.60
N LYS A 83 0.69 17.21 10.07
CA LYS A 83 1.34 18.17 9.17
C LYS A 83 0.95 18.00 7.69
N GLU A 84 0.43 16.84 7.27
CA GLU A 84 0.05 16.55 5.87
C GLU A 84 -1.41 16.89 5.55
N ILE A 85 -2.17 17.41 6.53
CA ILE A 85 -3.58 17.83 6.37
C ILE A 85 -3.77 18.83 5.21
N GLN A 86 -2.71 19.51 4.77
CA GLN A 86 -2.74 20.50 3.70
C GLN A 86 -2.90 19.94 2.28
N LEU A 87 -2.83 18.62 2.08
CA LEU A 87 -2.93 17.99 0.75
C LEU A 87 -4.33 17.51 0.34
N PHE A 88 -5.31 17.59 1.25
CA PHE A 88 -6.67 17.07 1.04
C PHE A 88 -7.78 18.13 1.15
N VAL A 89 -7.45 19.43 1.21
CA VAL A 89 -8.40 20.55 1.22
C VAL A 89 -8.61 21.10 -0.19
#